data_AF-A0A960WT37-F1
#
_entry.id   AF-A0A960WT37-F1
#
_cell.length_a   1.000
_cell.length_b   1.000
_cell.length_c   1.000
_cell.angle_alpha   90.00
_cell.angle_beta   90.00
_cell.angle_gamma   90.00
#
_symmetry.space_group_name_H-M   'P 1'
#
loop_
_entity.id
_entity.type
_entity.pdbx_description
1 polymer ?
#
loop_
_entity_poly.entity_id
_entity_poly.type
_entity_poly.pdbx_seq_one_letter_code
_entity_poly.pdbx_strand_id
1 'polypeptide(L)'
;MPANPRKKPKRSFNPLLAVLATGGALLVVLVVGLLFAKSMVNDWLRGEGFREWLAREAARVLRSEIELSQLEWKGSEVYAEEFRATGHEDAGFAVLALDGVRARAGGIARRAVRVPEVTVNRLDLRFSPERKAGSEAVVPKDGDDGGTSATSLPGWLKRYLPDRVEIDEIAVATTRVSVEKAEGEVFLLNGARAVLKPDFQTGFWSIDGQGGKIRLPGQPEIALKDLGLRWKGSDLFIDRCALGIFKEGHVDGKGEIGFEGPGLFDLELEISAIDIDELVKGEWRDRLTGTVHGPVRITGAPGALVYEGTLNVSDGRIEAMPVLKRIAQYTRSERFERLVLNQATVDFKREGDRLELRNLVVQSDGLVRVEGEADLVGEQLIGSFQVGVTPGTMRWIPGAERLVFTEERDGFLWAPMSLAGTLAEPREDLSARLIAAAGEAVISDLPAGVLDAAQELLKPGGEKSGNGNLIDQGKKALELLTPLLKVP
;
A
#
# COMPACT_ATOMS: atom_id res chain seq x y z
N MET A 1 0.96 38.80 -35.25
CA MET A 1 0.67 37.50 -34.61
C MET A 1 0.22 37.78 -33.19
N PRO A 2 -1.04 37.51 -32.81
CA PRO A 2 -1.52 37.81 -31.47
C PRO A 2 -1.02 36.76 -30.46
N ALA A 3 -0.63 37.24 -29.28
CA ALA A 3 -0.10 36.45 -28.18
C ALA A 3 -1.18 35.52 -27.60
N ASN A 4 -0.84 34.24 -27.47
CA ASN A 4 -1.70 33.21 -26.89
C ASN A 4 -1.82 33.45 -25.36
N PRO A 5 -3.02 33.52 -24.76
CA PRO A 5 -3.14 33.73 -23.33
C PRO A 5 -2.69 32.48 -22.58
N ARG A 6 -1.74 32.64 -21.66
CA ARG A 6 -1.28 31.60 -20.73
C ARG A 6 -2.50 31.07 -19.95
N LYS A 7 -2.89 29.82 -20.23
CA LYS A 7 -3.85 29.06 -19.41
C LYS A 7 -3.33 29.02 -17.98
N LYS A 8 -4.08 29.60 -17.04
CA LYS A 8 -3.82 29.44 -15.59
C LYS A 8 -3.87 27.94 -15.27
N PRO A 9 -2.91 27.41 -14.48
CA PRO A 9 -2.95 26.00 -14.08
C PRO A 9 -4.26 25.75 -13.30
N LYS A 10 -5.04 24.76 -13.76
CA LYS A 10 -6.22 24.28 -13.02
C LYS A 10 -5.73 23.82 -11.64
N ARG A 11 -6.22 24.44 -10.58
CA ARG A 11 -5.97 24.04 -9.18
C ARG A 11 -6.38 22.57 -9.07
N SER A 12 -5.43 21.67 -8.81
CA SER A 12 -5.70 20.24 -8.66
C SER A 12 -6.59 20.06 -7.44
N PHE A 13 -7.86 19.71 -7.69
CA PHE A 13 -8.84 19.45 -6.66
C PHE A 13 -8.45 18.13 -5.98
N ASN A 14 -8.05 18.17 -4.71
CA ASN A 14 -7.69 16.97 -3.97
C ASN A 14 -8.95 16.41 -3.29
N PRO A 15 -9.55 15.33 -3.82
CA PRO A 15 -10.81 14.81 -3.31
C PRO A 15 -10.71 14.44 -1.83
N LEU A 16 -9.58 13.86 -1.38
CA LEU A 16 -9.28 13.44 0.01
C LEU A 16 -9.32 14.60 1.02
N LEU A 17 -8.74 15.75 0.67
CA LEU A 17 -8.80 16.96 1.49
C LEU A 17 -10.22 17.51 1.56
N ALA A 18 -10.96 17.41 0.45
CA ALA A 18 -12.37 17.76 0.44
C ALA A 18 -13.20 16.78 1.28
N VAL A 19 -12.84 15.49 1.41
CA VAL A 19 -13.52 14.48 2.26
C VAL A 19 -13.50 14.83 3.73
N LEU A 20 -12.31 15.07 4.25
CA LEU A 20 -12.11 15.29 5.68
C LEU A 20 -12.71 16.65 6.06
N ALA A 21 -12.55 17.64 5.18
CA ALA A 21 -13.16 18.95 5.32
C ALA A 21 -14.69 18.96 5.18
N THR A 22 -15.25 18.22 4.22
CA THR A 22 -16.70 18.18 4.03
C THR A 22 -17.37 17.24 5.00
N GLY A 23 -16.90 16.02 5.25
CA GLY A 23 -17.55 15.06 6.15
C GLY A 23 -17.67 15.57 7.60
N GLY A 24 -16.63 16.23 8.10
CA GLY A 24 -16.66 16.86 9.42
C GLY A 24 -17.54 18.11 9.48
N ALA A 25 -17.35 19.06 8.55
CA ALA A 25 -18.19 20.25 8.47
C ALA A 25 -19.67 19.93 8.19
N LEU A 26 -19.95 18.81 7.52
CA LEU A 26 -21.29 18.32 7.15
C LEU A 26 -22.09 17.84 8.36
N LEU A 27 -21.49 16.99 9.19
CA LEU A 27 -22.13 16.53 10.41
C LEU A 27 -22.35 17.71 11.36
N VAL A 28 -21.40 18.66 11.38
CA VAL A 28 -21.58 19.94 12.06
C VAL A 28 -22.75 20.71 11.49
N VAL A 29 -22.90 20.89 10.18
CA VAL A 29 -24.02 21.63 9.58
C VAL A 29 -25.38 20.96 9.81
N LEU A 30 -25.44 19.63 9.66
CA LEU A 30 -26.64 18.84 9.92
C LEU A 30 -27.09 19.00 11.37
N VAL A 31 -26.14 19.04 12.31
CA VAL A 31 -26.37 19.19 13.74
C VAL A 31 -26.60 20.65 14.16
N VAL A 32 -25.93 21.61 13.51
CA VAL A 32 -26.11 23.06 13.69
C VAL A 32 -27.54 23.44 13.40
N GLY A 33 -28.13 22.86 12.35
CA GLY A 33 -29.52 23.13 12.07
C GLY A 33 -30.43 22.66 13.17
N LEU A 34 -30.21 21.43 13.66
CA LEU A 34 -31.17 20.78 14.55
C LEU A 34 -31.44 21.59 15.83
N LEU A 35 -30.52 22.44 16.30
CA LEU A 35 -30.56 22.89 17.71
C LEU A 35 -30.56 24.40 17.97
N PHE A 36 -31.00 25.24 17.02
CA PHE A 36 -31.34 26.63 17.35
C PHE A 36 -32.60 26.68 18.26
N ALA A 37 -32.37 26.53 19.56
CA ALA A 37 -33.32 26.37 20.66
C ALA A 37 -33.79 27.73 21.23
N LYS A 38 -34.85 27.90 22.04
CA LYS A 38 -35.84 27.03 22.70
C LYS A 38 -37.01 27.95 23.12
N SER A 39 -38.24 27.42 23.13
CA SER A 39 -39.48 27.95 23.74
C SER A 39 -40.56 28.58 22.85
N MET A 40 -40.28 29.09 21.65
CA MET A 40 -41.33 29.63 20.75
C MET A 40 -41.43 28.92 19.38
N VAL A 41 -40.59 27.92 19.12
CA VAL A 41 -40.32 27.38 17.77
C VAL A 41 -40.55 25.85 17.71
N ASN A 42 -41.26 25.27 18.68
CA ASN A 42 -41.44 23.81 18.76
C ASN A 42 -42.20 23.22 17.55
N ASP A 43 -43.11 24.01 16.96
CA ASP A 43 -43.87 23.61 15.78
C ASP A 43 -43.06 23.78 14.49
N TRP A 44 -42.20 24.79 14.39
CA TRP A 44 -41.35 25.01 13.22
C TRP A 44 -40.21 23.99 13.14
N LEU A 45 -39.60 23.62 14.27
CA LEU A 45 -38.55 22.58 14.33
C LEU A 45 -39.07 21.18 13.97
N ARG A 46 -40.36 20.93 14.23
CA ARG A 46 -41.07 19.71 13.83
C ARG A 46 -41.70 19.83 12.44
N GLY A 47 -41.67 21.02 11.84
CA GLY A 47 -42.30 21.33 10.57
C GLY A 47 -41.36 21.19 9.38
N GLU A 48 -41.92 21.12 8.18
CA GLU A 48 -41.17 20.97 6.94
C GLU A 48 -40.22 22.14 6.66
N GLY A 49 -40.55 23.35 7.10
CA GLY A 49 -39.75 24.55 6.84
C GLY A 49 -38.35 24.51 7.48
N PHE A 50 -38.20 23.89 8.65
CA PHE A 50 -36.88 23.71 9.26
C PHE A 50 -36.05 22.67 8.49
N ARG A 51 -36.66 21.55 8.10
CA ARG A 51 -36.04 20.51 7.27
C ARG A 51 -35.55 21.09 5.93
N GLU A 52 -36.37 21.89 5.26
CA GLU A 52 -36.01 22.54 3.99
C GLU A 52 -34.89 23.58 4.15
N TRP A 53 -34.90 24.33 5.26
CA TRP A 53 -33.80 25.24 5.58
C TRP A 53 -32.49 24.47 5.80
N LEU A 54 -32.53 23.37 6.56
CA LEU A 54 -31.35 22.52 6.81
C LEU A 54 -30.82 21.89 5.52
N ALA A 55 -31.72 21.37 4.67
CA ALA A 55 -31.36 20.81 3.37
C ALA A 55 -30.71 21.86 2.46
N ARG A 56 -31.22 23.10 2.44
CA ARG A 56 -30.62 24.21 1.67
C ARG A 56 -29.26 24.64 2.21
N GLU A 57 -29.09 24.68 3.52
CA GLU A 57 -27.81 25.02 4.13
C GLU A 57 -26.75 23.96 3.85
N ALA A 58 -27.12 22.68 4.03
CA ALA A 58 -26.29 21.55 3.66
C ALA A 58 -25.95 21.58 2.16
N ALA A 59 -26.92 21.84 1.28
CA ALA A 59 -26.68 21.93 -0.17
C ALA A 59 -25.63 22.98 -0.52
N ARG A 60 -25.66 24.13 0.16
CA ARG A 60 -24.71 25.23 -0.07
C ARG A 60 -23.30 24.89 0.42
N VAL A 61 -23.18 24.33 1.62
CA VAL A 61 -21.88 23.99 2.21
C VAL A 61 -21.23 22.83 1.45
N LEU A 62 -22.03 21.84 1.06
CA LEU A 62 -21.57 20.61 0.43
C LEU A 62 -21.48 20.70 -1.09
N ARG A 63 -22.06 21.76 -1.67
CA ARG A 63 -22.18 21.94 -3.12
C ARG A 63 -22.82 20.71 -3.74
N SER A 64 -23.96 20.32 -3.20
CA SER A 64 -24.63 19.06 -3.55
C SER A 64 -26.14 19.21 -3.49
N GLU A 65 -26.84 18.34 -4.21
CA GLU A 65 -28.27 18.13 -4.01
C GLU A 65 -28.49 17.30 -2.75
N ILE A 66 -29.43 17.72 -1.89
CA ILE A 66 -29.70 17.10 -0.60
C ILE A 66 -31.10 16.49 -0.58
N GLU A 67 -31.16 15.22 -0.22
CA GLU A 67 -32.37 14.51 0.14
C GLU A 67 -32.31 14.21 1.65
N LEU A 68 -33.27 14.74 2.41
CA LEU A 68 -33.34 14.56 3.85
C LEU A 68 -34.73 14.04 4.25
N SER A 69 -34.73 12.91 4.93
CA SER A 69 -35.93 12.28 5.51
C SER A 69 -36.59 13.18 6.57
N GLN A 70 -37.81 12.81 6.98
CA GLN A 70 -38.49 13.54 8.06
C GLN A 70 -37.70 13.42 9.37
N LEU A 71 -37.74 14.50 10.17
CA LEU A 71 -37.04 14.56 11.44
C LEU A 71 -37.99 14.15 12.58
N GLU A 72 -37.66 13.06 13.25
CA GLU A 72 -38.41 12.59 14.42
C GLU A 72 -37.79 13.11 15.72
N TRP A 73 -38.60 13.82 16.51
CA TRP A 73 -38.17 14.41 17.77
C TRP A 73 -38.68 13.60 18.97
N LYS A 74 -37.77 13.10 19.81
CA LYS A 74 -38.09 12.41 21.07
C LYS A 74 -37.34 13.09 22.22
N GLY A 75 -38.00 14.02 22.90
CA GLY A 75 -37.40 14.79 23.98
C GLY A 75 -36.28 15.69 23.47
N SER A 76 -35.05 15.44 23.92
CA SER A 76 -33.83 16.14 23.48
C SER A 76 -33.09 15.41 22.36
N GLU A 77 -33.64 14.33 21.82
CA GLU A 77 -33.05 13.58 20.73
C GLU A 77 -33.81 13.82 19.44
N VAL A 78 -33.06 13.89 18.35
CA VAL A 78 -33.60 13.97 17.00
C VAL A 78 -33.05 12.83 16.17
N TYR A 79 -33.93 12.24 15.36
CA TYR A 79 -33.64 11.12 14.50
C TYR A 79 -33.99 11.46 13.05
N ALA A 80 -33.13 11.07 12.13
CA ALA A 80 -33.36 11.08 10.70
C ALA A 80 -33.04 9.68 10.16
N GLU A 81 -33.96 9.11 9.37
CA GLU A 81 -33.79 7.78 8.81
C GLU A 81 -32.70 7.75 7.74
N GLU A 82 -32.73 8.72 6.83
CA GLU A 82 -31.80 8.85 5.72
C GLU A 82 -31.44 10.32 5.48
N PHE A 83 -30.17 10.55 5.21
CA PHE A 83 -29.63 11.77 4.64
C PHE A 83 -28.75 11.39 3.45
N ARG A 84 -29.01 11.98 2.29
CA ARG A 84 -28.26 11.72 1.07
C ARG A 84 -27.88 13.01 0.38
N ALA A 85 -26.60 13.12 0.03
CA ALA A 85 -26.02 14.23 -0.70
C ALA A 85 -25.41 13.73 -2.01
N THR A 86 -25.82 14.32 -3.13
CA THR A 86 -25.24 14.05 -4.45
C THR A 86 -24.42 15.25 -4.91
N GLY A 87 -23.09 15.09 -4.98
CA GLY A 87 -22.16 16.18 -5.24
C GLY A 87 -22.24 16.74 -6.66
N HIS A 88 -22.13 18.06 -6.77
CA HIS A 88 -21.88 18.76 -8.04
C HIS A 88 -20.40 18.67 -8.43
N GLU A 89 -20.03 19.15 -9.61
CA GLU A 89 -18.65 19.09 -10.12
C GLU A 89 -17.59 19.72 -9.19
N ASP A 90 -17.99 20.68 -8.36
CA ASP A 90 -17.14 21.38 -7.40
C ASP A 90 -17.20 20.80 -5.97
N ALA A 91 -17.98 19.74 -5.76
CA ALA A 91 -18.06 19.00 -4.50
C ALA A 91 -16.89 18.01 -4.32
N GLY A 92 -16.52 17.75 -3.07
CA GLY A 92 -15.46 16.81 -2.69
C GLY A 92 -15.70 15.36 -3.05
N PHE A 93 -16.98 14.99 -3.18
CA PHE A 93 -17.48 13.63 -3.27
C PHE A 93 -18.51 13.53 -4.41
N ALA A 94 -18.82 12.31 -4.83
CA ALA A 94 -19.92 12.04 -5.76
C ALA A 94 -21.21 11.74 -5.00
N VAL A 95 -21.13 10.89 -3.97
CA VAL A 95 -22.27 10.54 -3.10
C VAL A 95 -21.80 10.50 -1.66
N LEU A 96 -22.63 11.03 -0.78
CA LEU A 96 -22.53 10.83 0.66
C LEU A 96 -23.92 10.45 1.17
N ALA A 97 -24.04 9.29 1.81
CA ALA A 97 -25.28 8.82 2.40
C ALA A 97 -25.05 8.44 3.87
N LEU A 98 -25.97 8.86 4.73
CA LEU A 98 -26.00 8.56 6.15
C LEU A 98 -27.34 7.89 6.46
N ASP A 99 -27.28 6.70 7.03
CA ASP A 99 -28.47 5.98 7.49
C ASP A 99 -28.55 5.97 9.01
N GLY A 100 -29.76 6.15 9.54
CA GLY A 100 -30.08 6.11 10.95
C GLY A 100 -29.28 7.12 11.77
N VAL A 101 -29.36 8.39 11.39
CA VAL A 101 -28.69 9.48 12.09
C VAL A 101 -29.48 9.83 13.35
N ARG A 102 -28.81 9.83 14.50
CA ARG A 102 -29.36 10.31 15.77
C ARG A 102 -28.44 11.34 16.37
N ALA A 103 -28.99 12.47 16.79
CA ALA A 103 -28.24 13.51 17.48
C ALA A 103 -28.90 13.82 18.82
N ARG A 104 -28.08 13.98 19.86
CA ARG A 104 -28.54 14.37 21.20
C ARG A 104 -28.27 15.84 21.45
N ALA A 105 -29.32 16.60 21.70
CA ALA A 105 -29.20 18.00 22.10
C ALA A 105 -28.62 18.10 23.52
N GLY A 106 -27.48 18.77 23.65
CA GLY A 106 -26.92 19.16 24.93
C GLY A 106 -27.39 20.54 25.39
N GLY A 107 -26.67 21.10 26.36
CA GLY A 107 -26.89 22.45 26.86
C GLY A 107 -26.18 23.52 26.03
N ILE A 108 -26.46 24.78 26.34
CA ILE A 108 -25.74 25.94 25.79
C ILE A 108 -24.60 26.29 26.75
N ALA A 109 -23.38 26.41 26.25
CA ALA A 109 -22.22 26.86 27.01
C ALA A 109 -21.36 27.79 26.16
N ARG A 110 -20.89 28.92 26.71
CA ARG A 110 -20.00 29.88 26.01
C ARG A 110 -20.51 30.33 24.62
N ARG A 111 -21.83 30.51 24.46
CA ARG A 111 -22.51 30.81 23.17
C ARG A 111 -22.41 29.70 22.12
N ALA A 112 -21.98 28.50 22.51
CA ALA A 112 -22.06 27.30 21.70
C ALA A 112 -23.20 26.40 22.18
N VAL A 113 -23.99 25.89 21.24
CA VAL A 113 -24.84 24.73 21.54
C VAL A 113 -23.95 23.49 21.52
N ARG A 114 -23.96 22.71 22.59
CA ARG A 114 -23.21 21.45 22.63
C ARG A 114 -24.07 20.29 22.16
N VAL A 115 -23.47 19.43 21.34
CA VAL A 115 -24.03 18.14 20.92
C VAL A 115 -23.06 17.07 21.41
N PRO A 116 -23.36 16.45 22.57
CA PRO A 116 -22.44 15.49 23.17
C PRO A 116 -22.17 14.30 22.25
N GLU A 117 -23.16 13.89 21.47
CA GLU A 117 -23.05 12.69 20.66
C GLU A 117 -23.96 12.76 19.43
N VAL A 118 -23.39 12.32 18.31
CA VAL A 118 -24.09 11.98 17.09
C VAL A 118 -23.77 10.54 16.74
N THR A 119 -24.79 9.70 16.56
CA THR A 119 -24.61 8.32 16.12
C THR A 119 -25.15 8.14 14.71
N VAL A 120 -24.41 7.45 13.86
CA VAL A 120 -24.80 7.10 12.49
C VAL A 120 -24.70 5.58 12.34
N ASN A 121 -25.76 4.92 11.86
CA ASN A 121 -25.73 3.47 11.67
C ASN A 121 -24.81 3.10 10.49
N ARG A 122 -24.96 3.77 9.35
CA ARG A 122 -24.14 3.53 8.17
C ARG A 122 -23.74 4.83 7.49
N LEU A 123 -22.45 4.96 7.18
CA LEU A 123 -21.89 5.99 6.31
C LEU A 123 -21.50 5.32 4.99
N ASP A 124 -22.02 5.82 3.87
CA ASP A 124 -21.53 5.48 2.53
C ASP A 124 -20.98 6.73 1.86
N LEU A 125 -19.73 6.67 1.42
CA LEU A 125 -19.00 7.79 0.88
C LEU A 125 -18.27 7.37 -0.40
N ARG A 126 -18.70 7.95 -1.52
CA ARG A 126 -18.16 7.60 -2.84
C ARG A 126 -17.47 8.79 -3.49
N PHE A 127 -16.24 8.55 -3.94
CA PHE A 127 -15.47 9.47 -4.76
C PHE A 127 -15.45 8.95 -6.19
N SER A 128 -15.94 9.76 -7.12
CA SER A 128 -15.96 9.40 -8.54
C SER A 128 -15.85 10.68 -9.38
N PRO A 129 -15.19 10.64 -10.55
CA PRO A 129 -15.22 11.75 -11.49
C PRO A 129 -16.63 12.01 -12.05
N GLU A 130 -17.52 11.01 -12.02
CA GLU A 130 -18.92 11.14 -12.44
C GLU A 130 -19.75 11.88 -11.38
N ARG A 131 -19.76 13.21 -11.47
CA ARG A 131 -20.56 14.10 -10.62
C ARG A 131 -21.67 14.76 -11.42
N LYS A 132 -22.72 15.19 -10.74
CA LYS A 132 -23.80 15.91 -11.42
C LYS A 132 -23.24 17.23 -11.97
N ALA A 133 -23.48 17.47 -13.27
CA ALA A 133 -23.19 18.76 -13.89
C ALA A 133 -23.86 19.84 -13.04
N GLY A 134 -23.08 20.82 -12.58
CA GLY A 134 -23.61 21.90 -11.76
C GLY A 134 -24.68 22.63 -12.55
N SER A 135 -25.93 22.63 -12.06
CA SER A 135 -26.82 23.73 -12.40
C SER A 135 -26.12 24.98 -11.88
N GLU A 136 -25.93 25.99 -12.74
CA GLU A 136 -25.39 27.29 -12.33
C GLU A 136 -25.96 27.63 -10.97
N ALA A 137 -25.07 27.90 -10.01
CA ALA A 137 -25.45 28.32 -8.69
C ALA A 137 -26.59 29.33 -8.84
N VAL A 138 -27.79 28.97 -8.38
CA VAL A 138 -28.75 29.97 -7.95
C VAL A 138 -28.08 30.58 -6.72
N VAL A 139 -27.12 31.46 -6.97
CA VAL A 139 -26.88 32.61 -6.12
C VAL A 139 -28.26 33.24 -6.09
N PRO A 140 -28.99 33.20 -4.95
CA PRO A 140 -30.10 34.10 -4.84
C PRO A 140 -29.47 35.46 -5.06
N LYS A 141 -29.83 36.14 -6.16
CA LYS A 141 -29.68 37.58 -6.18
C LYS A 141 -30.36 38.02 -4.89
N ASP A 142 -29.63 38.73 -4.04
CA ASP A 142 -30.25 39.66 -3.10
C ASP A 142 -31.04 40.64 -3.96
N GLY A 143 -32.25 40.22 -4.28
CA GLY A 143 -33.21 40.81 -5.18
C GLY A 143 -34.48 40.85 -4.38
N ASP A 144 -34.61 41.98 -3.69
CA ASP A 144 -35.79 42.52 -3.06
C ASP A 144 -37.07 42.07 -3.78
N ASP A 145 -37.87 41.20 -3.15
CA ASP A 145 -39.30 41.08 -3.42
C ASP A 145 -40.02 40.35 -2.28
N GLY A 146 -40.92 41.10 -1.64
CA GLY A 146 -42.26 40.61 -1.30
C GLY A 146 -42.38 39.44 -0.32
N GLY A 147 -42.40 39.77 0.98
CA GLY A 147 -43.41 39.24 1.90
C GLY A 147 -43.44 37.73 2.15
N THR A 148 -42.54 37.22 2.99
CA THR A 148 -42.95 36.28 4.04
C THR A 148 -42.14 36.57 5.28
N SER A 149 -42.82 36.99 6.34
CA SER A 149 -42.25 37.43 7.61
C SER A 149 -41.36 36.36 8.23
N ALA A 150 -40.05 36.42 7.93
CA ALA A 150 -39.04 35.95 8.86
C ALA A 150 -39.23 36.78 10.14
N THR A 151 -39.77 36.17 11.19
CA THR A 151 -39.97 36.81 12.48
C THR A 151 -38.61 37.33 12.96
N SER A 152 -38.38 38.63 12.82
CA SER A 152 -37.12 39.26 13.17
C SER A 152 -36.99 39.21 14.68
N LEU A 153 -36.12 38.31 15.15
CA LEU A 153 -35.84 38.12 16.57
C LEU A 153 -35.45 39.48 17.20
N PRO A 154 -36.05 39.87 18.34
CA PRO A 154 -35.74 41.11 19.03
C PRO A 154 -34.22 41.29 19.23
N GLY A 155 -33.70 42.50 19.04
CA GLY A 155 -32.26 42.76 19.10
C GLY A 155 -31.56 42.40 20.43
N TRP A 156 -32.32 42.33 21.52
CA TRP A 156 -31.82 41.84 22.81
C TRP A 156 -31.60 40.32 22.84
N LEU A 157 -32.40 39.53 22.11
CA LEU A 157 -32.26 38.07 21.98
C LEU A 157 -31.04 37.69 21.12
N LYS A 158 -30.69 38.49 20.10
CA LYS A 158 -29.48 38.27 19.27
C LYS A 158 -28.19 38.22 20.08
N ARG A 159 -28.13 38.87 21.25
CA ARG A 159 -26.95 38.84 22.14
C ARG A 159 -26.86 37.59 23.00
N TYR A 160 -27.95 36.86 23.23
CA TYR A 160 -27.97 35.64 24.05
C TYR A 160 -28.11 34.36 23.23
N LEU A 161 -28.40 34.50 21.94
CA LEU A 161 -28.43 33.38 21.01
C LEU A 161 -27.02 32.80 20.81
N PRO A 162 -26.88 31.47 20.87
CA PRO A 162 -25.65 30.83 20.46
C PRO A 162 -25.32 31.18 19.01
N ASP A 163 -24.03 31.34 18.72
CA ASP A 163 -23.52 31.69 17.39
C ASP A 163 -22.75 30.54 16.72
N ARG A 164 -22.56 29.43 17.44
CA ARG A 164 -21.90 28.23 16.93
C ARG A 164 -22.43 26.96 17.58
N VAL A 165 -22.05 25.83 17.01
CA VAL A 165 -22.35 24.50 17.56
C VAL A 165 -21.04 23.75 17.71
N GLU A 166 -20.90 23.08 18.85
CA GLU A 166 -19.75 22.26 19.21
C GLU A 166 -20.25 20.82 19.37
N ILE A 167 -19.75 19.91 18.53
CA ILE A 167 -19.97 18.47 18.63
C ILE A 167 -18.83 17.87 19.44
N ASP A 168 -19.14 17.05 20.44
CA ASP A 168 -18.09 16.39 21.22
C ASP A 168 -17.63 15.08 20.54
N GLU A 169 -18.58 14.28 20.05
CA GLU A 169 -18.30 12.97 19.42
C GLU A 169 -19.29 12.61 18.31
N ILE A 170 -18.79 11.96 17.27
CA ILE A 170 -19.58 11.36 16.19
C ILE A 170 -19.18 9.88 16.09
N ALA A 171 -20.10 8.97 16.38
CA ALA A 171 -19.89 7.55 16.28
C ALA A 171 -20.59 6.98 15.03
N VAL A 172 -19.85 6.25 14.20
CA VAL A 172 -20.34 5.59 12.99
C VAL A 172 -20.20 4.08 13.14
N ALA A 173 -21.32 3.36 13.09
CA ALA A 173 -21.33 1.92 13.35
C ALA A 173 -20.83 1.07 12.18
N THR A 174 -20.93 1.55 10.94
CA THR A 174 -20.27 0.94 9.78
C THR A 174 -20.02 1.97 8.68
N THR A 175 -18.84 1.92 8.07
CA THR A 175 -18.44 2.81 6.98
C THR A 175 -18.20 2.02 5.69
N ARG A 176 -18.65 2.59 4.59
CA ARG A 176 -18.23 2.24 3.24
C ARG A 176 -17.59 3.49 2.62
N VAL A 177 -16.34 3.39 2.19
CA VAL A 177 -15.63 4.46 1.50
C VAL A 177 -15.04 3.91 0.23
N SER A 178 -15.48 4.40 -0.94
CA SER A 178 -14.94 3.96 -2.23
C SER A 178 -14.36 5.13 -3.02
N VAL A 179 -13.25 4.87 -3.72
CA VAL A 179 -12.63 5.80 -4.65
C VAL A 179 -12.58 5.16 -6.02
N GLU A 180 -13.17 5.85 -7.00
CA GLU A 180 -13.22 5.47 -8.40
C GLU A 180 -12.45 6.50 -9.23
N LYS A 181 -11.70 6.00 -10.21
CA LYS A 181 -11.13 6.78 -11.32
C LYS A 181 -11.80 6.33 -12.62
N ALA A 182 -11.48 7.00 -13.74
CA ALA A 182 -12.00 6.62 -15.05
C ALA A 182 -11.71 5.15 -15.43
N GLU A 183 -10.65 4.57 -14.85
CA GLU A 183 -10.23 3.18 -15.07
C GLU A 183 -10.93 2.16 -14.16
N GLY A 184 -11.71 2.61 -13.15
CA GLY A 184 -12.43 1.75 -12.20
C GLY A 184 -12.21 2.12 -10.73
N GLU A 185 -12.71 1.26 -9.84
CA GLU A 185 -12.51 1.37 -8.38
C GLU A 185 -11.04 1.15 -8.03
N VAL A 186 -10.41 2.14 -7.39
CA VAL A 186 -9.00 2.12 -6.98
C VAL A 186 -8.80 1.93 -5.49
N PHE A 187 -9.87 2.07 -4.69
CA PHE A 187 -9.86 1.87 -3.25
C PHE A 187 -11.27 1.58 -2.75
N LEU A 188 -11.40 0.62 -1.83
CA LEU A 188 -12.62 0.36 -1.08
C LEU A 188 -12.30 0.02 0.37
N LEU A 189 -12.81 0.82 1.30
CA LEU A 189 -12.93 0.47 2.72
C LEU A 189 -14.37 0.07 3.00
N ASN A 190 -14.58 -1.05 3.70
CA ASN A 190 -15.92 -1.52 4.04
C ASN A 190 -15.98 -2.11 5.45
N GLY A 191 -17.04 -1.78 6.19
CA GLY A 191 -17.35 -2.38 7.49
C GLY A 191 -16.57 -1.84 8.68
N ALA A 192 -15.80 -0.76 8.51
CA ALA A 192 -15.08 -0.15 9.62
C ALA A 192 -16.03 0.64 10.51
N ARG A 193 -15.81 0.57 11.82
CA ARG A 193 -16.42 1.50 12.79
C ARG A 193 -15.54 2.73 12.88
N ALA A 194 -16.12 3.90 13.04
CA ALA A 194 -15.36 5.13 13.19
C ALA A 194 -15.90 5.99 14.32
N VAL A 195 -15.01 6.63 15.07
CA VAL A 195 -15.34 7.67 16.05
C VAL A 195 -14.58 8.92 15.65
N LEU A 196 -15.30 10.02 15.42
CA LEU A 196 -14.72 11.31 15.06
C LEU A 196 -14.93 12.29 16.21
N LYS A 197 -13.86 12.99 16.60
CA LYS A 197 -13.86 13.99 17.68
C LYS A 197 -13.30 15.29 17.14
N PRO A 198 -14.16 16.24 16.76
CA PRO A 198 -13.71 17.56 16.33
C PRO A 198 -13.32 18.43 17.52
N ASP A 199 -12.17 19.10 17.40
CA ASP A 199 -11.77 20.19 18.27
C ASP A 199 -11.89 21.52 17.52
N PHE A 200 -13.02 22.20 17.74
CA PHE A 200 -13.31 23.48 17.10
C PHE A 200 -12.41 24.63 17.55
N GLN A 201 -11.70 24.49 18.69
CA GLN A 201 -10.78 25.53 19.17
C GLN A 201 -9.46 25.48 18.41
N THR A 202 -8.95 24.28 18.15
CA THR A 202 -7.66 24.08 17.49
C THR A 202 -7.78 23.78 15.98
N GLY A 203 -8.98 23.40 15.53
CA GLY A 203 -9.27 22.95 14.17
C GLY A 203 -8.82 21.52 13.87
N PHE A 204 -8.36 20.77 14.89
CA PHE A 204 -8.01 19.36 14.73
C PHE A 204 -9.25 18.47 14.76
N TRP A 205 -9.17 17.37 14.02
CA TRP A 205 -10.14 16.28 14.06
C TRP A 205 -9.41 15.00 14.41
N SER A 206 -9.77 14.36 15.53
CA SER A 206 -9.32 13.00 15.84
C SER A 206 -10.29 12.01 15.21
N ILE A 207 -9.77 10.98 14.56
CA ILE A 207 -10.56 9.93 13.91
C ILE A 207 -9.96 8.59 14.34
N ASP A 208 -10.76 7.80 15.06
CA ASP A 208 -10.41 6.45 15.48
C ASP A 208 -11.26 5.46 14.67
N GLY A 209 -10.61 4.58 13.90
CA GLY A 209 -11.23 3.57 13.06
C GLY A 209 -10.90 2.16 13.54
N GLN A 210 -11.88 1.26 13.58
CA GLN A 210 -11.68 -0.12 14.03
C GLN A 210 -12.47 -1.13 13.21
N GLY A 211 -11.81 -2.25 12.91
CA GLY A 211 -12.40 -3.30 12.07
C GLY A 211 -12.59 -2.87 10.61
N GLY A 212 -13.08 -3.80 9.81
CA GLY A 212 -13.35 -3.57 8.39
C GLY A 212 -12.29 -4.15 7.47
N LYS A 213 -12.50 -3.95 6.18
CA LYS A 213 -11.70 -4.53 5.08
C LYS A 213 -11.39 -3.47 4.05
N ILE A 214 -10.13 -3.40 3.66
CA ILE A 214 -9.61 -2.55 2.59
C ILE A 214 -9.35 -3.44 1.37
N ARG A 215 -9.77 -2.98 0.20
CA ARG A 215 -9.43 -3.58 -1.09
C ARG A 215 -8.76 -2.56 -1.98
N LEU A 216 -7.68 -3.02 -2.61
CA LEU A 216 -6.90 -2.28 -3.60
C LEU A 216 -6.77 -3.17 -4.85
N PRO A 217 -6.86 -2.63 -6.08
CA PRO A 217 -6.66 -3.41 -7.29
C PRO A 217 -5.32 -4.13 -7.29
N GLY A 218 -5.31 -5.42 -7.62
CA GLY A 218 -4.10 -6.24 -7.72
C GLY A 218 -3.44 -6.63 -6.40
N GLN A 219 -4.06 -6.31 -5.25
CA GLN A 219 -3.54 -6.65 -3.92
C GLN A 219 -4.49 -7.59 -3.17
N PRO A 220 -3.98 -8.39 -2.21
CA PRO A 220 -4.84 -9.16 -1.31
C PRO A 220 -5.76 -8.25 -0.51
N GLU A 221 -6.88 -8.81 -0.03
CA GLU A 221 -7.76 -8.08 0.91
C GLU A 221 -7.00 -7.80 2.20
N ILE A 222 -7.06 -6.55 2.67
CA ILE A 222 -6.37 -6.06 3.85
C ILE A 222 -7.40 -5.89 4.97
N ALA A 223 -7.21 -6.55 6.10
CA ALA A 223 -8.05 -6.36 7.28
C ALA A 223 -7.62 -5.10 8.03
N LEU A 224 -8.52 -4.15 8.24
CA LEU A 224 -8.27 -3.01 9.11
C LEU A 224 -8.51 -3.44 10.56
N LYS A 225 -7.48 -3.42 11.42
CA LYS A 225 -7.61 -3.75 12.85
C LYS A 225 -7.85 -2.49 13.66
N ASP A 226 -6.95 -1.52 13.54
CA ASP A 226 -7.01 -0.24 14.26
C ASP A 226 -6.40 0.88 13.41
N LEU A 227 -6.96 2.08 13.52
CA LEU A 227 -6.54 3.27 12.79
C LEU A 227 -6.75 4.48 13.67
N GLY A 228 -5.71 5.26 13.92
CA GLY A 228 -5.79 6.54 14.60
C GLY A 228 -5.26 7.62 13.68
N LEU A 229 -6.12 8.57 13.31
CA LEU A 229 -5.79 9.69 12.46
C LEU A 229 -6.05 11.00 13.19
N ARG A 230 -5.22 12.00 12.89
CA ARG A 230 -5.51 13.40 13.17
C ARG A 230 -5.49 14.18 11.88
N TRP A 231 -6.54 14.94 11.64
CA TRP A 231 -6.65 15.79 10.48
C TRP A 231 -6.67 17.26 10.89
N LYS A 232 -5.93 18.11 10.15
CA LYS A 232 -5.95 19.57 10.30
C LYS A 232 -5.60 20.25 8.99
N GLY A 233 -6.47 21.13 8.52
CA GLY A 233 -6.23 21.89 7.29
C GLY A 233 -6.02 20.95 6.11
N SER A 234 -4.80 20.93 5.57
CA SER A 234 -4.41 20.07 4.45
C SER A 234 -3.64 18.81 4.82
N ASP A 235 -3.44 18.56 6.11
CA ASP A 235 -2.51 17.54 6.57
C ASP A 235 -3.26 16.46 7.35
N LEU A 236 -2.96 15.22 7.02
CA LEU A 236 -3.47 14.03 7.70
C LEU A 236 -2.31 13.31 8.37
N PHE A 237 -2.32 13.30 9.69
CA PHE A 237 -1.38 12.55 10.51
C PHE A 237 -1.98 11.18 10.79
N ILE A 238 -1.22 10.13 10.51
CA ILE A 238 -1.51 8.76 10.90
C ILE A 238 -0.71 8.52 12.17
N ASP A 239 -1.39 8.59 13.33
CA ASP A 239 -0.75 8.36 14.62
C ASP A 239 -0.47 6.87 14.83
N ARG A 240 -1.37 6.02 14.32
CA ARG A 240 -1.25 4.56 14.33
C ARG A 240 -2.10 3.93 13.23
N CYS A 241 -1.62 2.85 12.67
CA CYS A 241 -2.33 2.02 11.71
C CYS A 241 -1.91 0.58 11.97
N ALA A 242 -2.87 -0.33 12.16
CA ALA A 242 -2.63 -1.76 12.33
C ALA A 242 -3.50 -2.51 11.31
N LEU A 243 -2.83 -3.22 10.41
CA LEU A 243 -3.45 -3.93 9.29
C LEU A 243 -3.10 -5.41 9.36
N GLY A 244 -4.06 -6.27 9.04
CA GLY A 244 -3.81 -7.68 8.72
C GLY A 244 -3.69 -7.84 7.21
N ILE A 245 -2.63 -8.49 6.76
CA ILE A 245 -2.37 -8.81 5.34
C ILE A 245 -2.06 -10.29 5.24
N PHE A 246 -2.34 -10.91 4.09
CA PHE A 246 -2.11 -12.35 3.91
C PHE A 246 -2.81 -13.18 5.01
N LYS A 247 -2.35 -14.41 5.31
CA LYS A 247 -2.98 -15.24 6.36
C LYS A 247 -2.64 -14.77 7.76
N GLU A 248 -1.35 -14.59 8.03
CA GLU A 248 -0.81 -14.24 9.36
C GLU A 248 0.00 -12.94 9.35
N GLY A 249 0.09 -12.25 8.21
CA GLY A 249 0.87 -11.03 8.06
C GLY A 249 0.25 -9.81 8.74
N HIS A 250 1.13 -8.94 9.22
CA HIS A 250 0.76 -7.72 9.93
C HIS A 250 1.54 -6.53 9.36
N VAL A 251 0.88 -5.37 9.28
CA VAL A 251 1.52 -4.09 9.01
C VAL A 251 1.12 -3.12 10.08
N ASP A 252 2.11 -2.62 10.82
CA ASP A 252 1.95 -1.51 11.74
C ASP A 252 2.56 -0.25 11.11
N GLY A 253 1.97 0.92 11.34
CA GLY A 253 2.49 2.12 10.71
C GLY A 253 2.01 3.44 11.29
N LYS A 254 2.73 4.49 10.91
CA LYS A 254 2.47 5.89 11.26
C LYS A 254 3.01 6.78 10.15
N GLY A 255 2.63 8.05 10.15
CA GLY A 255 3.18 8.99 9.17
C GLY A 255 2.32 10.22 8.96
N GLU A 256 2.59 10.89 7.86
CA GLU A 256 1.90 12.10 7.46
C GLU A 256 1.59 12.06 5.97
N ILE A 257 0.41 12.58 5.64
CA ILE A 257 -0.04 12.79 4.28
C ILE A 257 -0.44 14.26 4.15
N GLY A 258 0.41 15.04 3.49
CA GLY A 258 0.12 16.40 3.08
C GLY A 258 -0.62 16.40 1.74
N PHE A 259 -1.71 17.15 1.66
CA PHE A 259 -2.54 17.21 0.46
C PHE A 259 -2.38 18.50 -0.35
N GLU A 260 -1.63 19.49 0.16
CA GLU A 260 -1.23 20.68 -0.60
C GLU A 260 -0.18 20.34 -1.66
N GLY A 261 -0.34 20.92 -2.87
CA GLY A 261 0.42 20.52 -4.05
C GLY A 261 1.95 20.53 -3.84
N PRO A 262 2.70 19.50 -4.29
CA PRO A 262 2.31 18.31 -5.08
C PRO A 262 1.66 17.17 -4.27
N GLY A 263 1.42 17.35 -2.98
CA GLY A 263 1.09 16.29 -2.03
C GLY A 263 2.37 15.63 -1.53
N LEU A 264 2.42 15.35 -0.24
CA LEU A 264 3.57 14.74 0.42
C LEU A 264 3.10 13.49 1.15
N PHE A 265 3.74 12.36 0.86
CA PHE A 265 3.60 11.12 1.60
C PHE A 265 4.88 10.93 2.38
N ASP A 266 4.74 10.65 3.66
CA ASP A 266 5.83 10.21 4.50
C ASP A 266 5.30 9.19 5.52
N LEU A 267 5.40 7.91 5.18
CA LEU A 267 4.86 6.81 5.96
C LEU A 267 5.98 5.90 6.42
N GLU A 268 5.98 5.56 7.70
CA GLU A 268 6.82 4.53 8.29
C GLU A 268 5.95 3.32 8.61
N LEU A 269 6.28 2.18 8.03
CA LEU A 269 5.59 0.91 8.18
C LEU A 269 6.56 -0.14 8.72
N GLU A 270 6.06 -1.03 9.56
CA GLU A 270 6.74 -2.24 10.02
C GLU A 270 5.93 -3.43 9.53
N ILE A 271 6.54 -4.27 8.70
CA ILE A 271 5.93 -5.47 8.18
C ILE A 271 6.40 -6.66 9.02
N SER A 272 5.49 -7.56 9.38
CA SER A 272 5.85 -8.77 10.11
C SER A 272 4.97 -9.96 9.76
N ALA A 273 5.48 -11.15 10.05
CA ALA A 273 4.73 -12.42 9.96
C ALA A 273 4.17 -12.75 8.56
N ILE A 274 4.83 -12.33 7.47
CA ILE A 274 4.42 -12.73 6.12
C ILE A 274 5.16 -14.00 5.72
N ASP A 275 4.44 -15.08 5.43
CA ASP A 275 5.06 -16.28 4.90
C ASP A 275 5.51 -16.07 3.44
N ILE A 276 6.74 -16.47 3.13
CA ILE A 276 7.32 -16.31 1.79
C ILE A 276 6.52 -17.05 0.72
N ASP A 277 5.89 -18.18 1.07
CA ASP A 277 5.09 -18.97 0.14
C ASP A 277 3.84 -18.21 -0.38
N GLU A 278 3.43 -17.15 0.32
CA GLU A 278 2.38 -16.23 -0.10
C GLU A 278 2.89 -15.16 -1.08
N LEU A 279 4.20 -14.90 -1.11
CA LEU A 279 4.85 -13.92 -1.98
C LEU A 279 5.36 -14.55 -3.29
N VAL A 280 5.76 -15.82 -3.27
CA VAL A 280 6.31 -16.53 -4.43
C VAL A 280 5.25 -17.36 -5.16
N LYS A 281 5.48 -17.62 -6.45
CA LYS A 281 4.57 -18.39 -7.33
C LYS A 281 5.27 -19.60 -7.94
N GLY A 282 4.47 -20.55 -8.44
CA GLY A 282 4.97 -21.73 -9.15
C GLY A 282 5.82 -22.64 -8.27
N GLU A 283 6.88 -23.23 -8.83
CA GLU A 283 7.74 -24.20 -8.15
C GLU A 283 8.47 -23.61 -6.92
N TRP A 284 8.59 -22.28 -6.81
CA TRP A 284 9.23 -21.62 -5.66
C TRP A 284 8.44 -21.75 -4.39
N ARG A 285 7.12 -21.88 -4.50
CA ARG A 285 6.24 -22.05 -3.34
C ARG A 285 6.60 -23.27 -2.50
N ASP A 286 7.06 -24.33 -3.16
CA ASP A 286 7.43 -25.59 -2.52
C ASP A 286 8.93 -25.67 -2.18
N ARG A 287 9.74 -24.69 -2.63
CA ARG A 287 11.20 -24.70 -2.51
C ARG A 287 11.74 -23.69 -1.50
N LEU A 288 10.99 -22.63 -1.22
CA LEU A 288 11.41 -21.56 -0.32
C LEU A 288 10.35 -21.36 0.76
N THR A 289 10.78 -21.46 2.00
CA THR A 289 9.96 -21.21 3.19
C THR A 289 10.66 -20.22 4.11
N GLY A 290 9.91 -19.59 5.00
CA GLY A 290 10.41 -18.59 5.94
C GLY A 290 9.43 -17.44 6.09
N THR A 291 9.73 -16.58 7.05
CA THR A 291 8.85 -15.47 7.42
C THR A 291 9.54 -14.14 7.18
N VAL A 292 8.92 -13.28 6.37
CA VAL A 292 9.39 -11.95 6.02
C VAL A 292 8.96 -10.95 7.09
N HIS A 293 9.90 -10.08 7.47
CA HIS A 293 9.66 -8.95 8.34
C HIS A 293 10.65 -7.81 8.06
N GLY A 294 10.30 -6.60 8.49
CA GLY A 294 11.20 -5.45 8.50
C GLY A 294 10.52 -4.12 8.20
N PRO A 295 11.28 -3.03 8.36
CA PRO A 295 10.78 -1.68 8.16
C PRO A 295 10.66 -1.32 6.69
N VAL A 296 9.63 -0.55 6.36
CA VAL A 296 9.39 0.04 5.04
C VAL A 296 8.99 1.50 5.21
N ARG A 297 9.67 2.40 4.50
CA ARG A 297 9.31 3.80 4.37
C ARG A 297 8.70 4.05 3.00
N ILE A 298 7.63 4.83 2.96
CA ILE A 298 7.01 5.30 1.72
C ILE A 298 7.09 6.82 1.72
N THR A 299 7.77 7.38 0.73
CA THR A 299 7.91 8.83 0.57
C THR A 299 7.51 9.30 -0.82
N GLY A 300 7.36 10.62 -0.99
CA GLY A 300 7.17 11.25 -2.30
C GLY A 300 5.77 11.82 -2.51
N ALA A 301 5.38 11.98 -3.77
CA ALA A 301 4.10 12.59 -4.14
C ALA A 301 3.14 11.53 -4.73
N PRO A 302 1.82 11.77 -4.72
CA PRO A 302 0.87 10.94 -5.45
C PRO A 302 1.32 10.68 -6.90
N GLY A 303 1.47 9.41 -7.27
CA GLY A 303 1.91 8.99 -8.61
C GLY A 303 3.44 8.94 -8.81
N ALA A 304 4.23 9.37 -7.82
CA ALA A 304 5.69 9.30 -7.80
C ALA A 304 6.16 8.89 -6.40
N LEU A 305 5.61 7.79 -5.88
CA LEU A 305 5.97 7.24 -4.58
C LEU A 305 7.28 6.45 -4.68
N VAL A 306 8.13 6.61 -3.67
CA VAL A 306 9.35 5.86 -3.46
C VAL A 306 9.15 4.95 -2.25
N TYR A 307 9.44 3.66 -2.41
CA TYR A 307 9.36 2.67 -1.35
C TYR A 307 10.79 2.23 -1.01
N GLU A 308 11.18 2.31 0.25
CA GLU A 308 12.51 1.91 0.68
C GLU A 308 12.44 1.16 1.99
N GLY A 309 13.32 0.19 2.22
CA GLY A 309 13.28 -0.58 3.45
C GLY A 309 14.27 -1.72 3.47
N THR A 310 14.25 -2.46 4.57
CA THR A 310 15.08 -3.66 4.74
C THR A 310 14.14 -4.84 4.95
N LEU A 311 14.25 -5.85 4.10
CA LEU A 311 13.53 -7.11 4.25
C LEU A 311 14.44 -8.13 4.90
N ASN A 312 13.93 -8.79 5.92
CA ASN A 312 14.59 -9.88 6.62
C ASN A 312 13.74 -11.13 6.54
N VAL A 313 14.39 -12.27 6.40
CA VAL A 313 13.73 -13.58 6.42
C VAL A 313 14.23 -14.36 7.63
N SER A 314 13.31 -14.66 8.55
CA SER A 314 13.54 -15.59 9.65
C SER A 314 13.09 -16.99 9.27
N ASP A 315 13.70 -17.99 9.90
CA ASP A 315 13.37 -19.41 9.72
C ASP A 315 13.39 -19.85 8.24
N GLY A 316 14.25 -19.19 7.45
CA GLY A 316 14.34 -19.39 6.01
C GLY A 316 14.85 -20.78 5.68
N ARG A 317 14.24 -21.46 4.70
CA ARG A 317 14.73 -22.76 4.21
C ARG A 317 14.60 -22.86 2.72
N ILE A 318 15.67 -23.32 2.08
CA ILE A 318 15.69 -23.67 0.66
C ILE A 318 15.80 -25.20 0.55
N GLU A 319 14.81 -25.80 -0.07
CA GLU A 319 14.67 -27.25 -0.20
C GLU A 319 14.31 -27.64 -1.63
N ALA A 320 14.46 -28.92 -1.95
CA ALA A 320 14.03 -29.50 -3.23
C ALA A 320 14.63 -28.83 -4.49
N MET A 321 15.79 -28.16 -4.35
CA MET A 321 16.52 -27.62 -5.48
C MET A 321 17.31 -28.75 -6.19
N PRO A 322 17.13 -28.96 -7.50
CA PRO A 322 17.81 -30.05 -8.20
C PRO A 322 19.34 -29.96 -8.17
N VAL A 323 19.88 -28.73 -8.22
CA VAL A 323 21.33 -28.49 -8.08
C VAL A 323 21.82 -28.94 -6.70
N LEU A 324 21.07 -28.62 -5.65
CA LEU A 324 21.40 -28.96 -4.27
C LEU A 324 21.34 -30.47 -4.03
N LYS A 325 20.35 -31.16 -4.63
CA LYS A 325 20.25 -32.62 -4.57
C LYS A 325 21.47 -33.31 -5.19
N ARG A 326 21.99 -32.78 -6.31
CA ARG A 326 23.24 -33.30 -6.90
C ARG A 326 24.43 -33.05 -5.96
N ILE A 327 24.55 -31.84 -5.41
CA ILE A 327 25.63 -31.50 -4.46
C ILE A 327 25.58 -32.44 -3.25
N ALA A 328 24.40 -32.69 -2.69
CA ALA A 328 24.22 -33.61 -1.56
C ALA A 328 24.70 -35.03 -1.88
N GLN A 329 24.38 -35.55 -3.07
CA GLN A 329 24.83 -36.86 -3.53
C GLN A 329 26.35 -36.97 -3.65
N TYR A 330 27.00 -35.94 -4.20
CA TYR A 330 28.46 -35.94 -4.37
C TYR A 330 29.21 -35.72 -3.05
N THR A 331 28.71 -34.81 -2.21
CA THR A 331 29.33 -34.48 -0.91
C THR A 331 28.97 -35.46 0.19
N ARG A 332 27.99 -36.36 -0.04
CA ARG A 332 27.37 -37.23 0.97
C ARG A 332 26.86 -36.46 2.20
N SER A 333 26.44 -35.22 1.98
CA SER A 333 25.94 -34.34 3.03
C SER A 333 24.50 -33.96 2.72
N GLU A 334 23.58 -34.51 3.52
CA GLU A 334 22.14 -34.19 3.43
C GLU A 334 21.84 -32.72 3.73
N ARG A 335 22.78 -32.00 4.36
CA ARG A 335 22.65 -30.56 4.64
C ARG A 335 22.47 -29.71 3.38
N PHE A 336 22.96 -30.18 2.23
CA PHE A 336 22.71 -29.49 0.96
C PHE A 336 21.28 -29.68 0.47
N GLU A 337 20.61 -30.81 0.75
CA GLU A 337 19.21 -31.01 0.32
C GLU A 337 18.24 -30.04 1.01
N ARG A 338 18.65 -29.54 2.18
CA ARG A 338 17.89 -28.65 3.04
C ARG A 338 18.77 -27.54 3.61
N LEU A 339 18.91 -26.46 2.86
CA LEU A 339 19.65 -25.28 3.30
C LEU A 339 18.79 -24.48 4.28
N VAL A 340 19.20 -24.47 5.55
CA VAL A 340 18.65 -23.55 6.54
C VAL A 340 19.36 -22.21 6.39
N LEU A 341 18.60 -21.13 6.28
CA LEU A 341 19.10 -19.78 6.16
C LEU A 341 19.24 -19.18 7.56
N ASN A 342 20.47 -18.92 7.96
CA ASN A 342 20.80 -18.27 9.24
C ASN A 342 20.74 -16.75 9.12
N GLN A 343 20.98 -16.23 7.92
CA GLN A 343 20.87 -14.82 7.59
C GLN A 343 20.28 -14.71 6.19
N ALA A 344 19.24 -13.92 6.03
CA ALA A 344 18.66 -13.60 4.73
C ALA A 344 18.07 -12.18 4.83
N THR A 345 18.82 -11.21 4.31
CA THR A 345 18.49 -9.78 4.41
C THR A 345 18.79 -9.08 3.10
N VAL A 346 18.02 -8.04 2.79
CA VAL A 346 18.21 -7.19 1.62
C VAL A 346 17.63 -5.81 1.86
N ASP A 347 18.37 -4.79 1.48
CA ASP A 347 17.84 -3.43 1.39
C ASP A 347 17.23 -3.24 0.00
N PHE A 348 16.00 -2.73 -0.05
CA PHE A 348 15.33 -2.48 -1.31
C PHE A 348 14.97 -1.01 -1.45
N LYS A 349 14.99 -0.52 -2.69
CA LYS A 349 14.44 0.78 -3.07
C LYS A 349 13.68 0.64 -4.38
N ARG A 350 12.42 1.06 -4.39
CA ARG A 350 11.57 1.05 -5.58
C ARG A 350 11.10 2.45 -5.93
N GLU A 351 11.32 2.85 -7.17
CA GLU A 351 10.82 4.09 -7.76
C GLU A 351 10.27 3.78 -9.15
N GLY A 352 8.94 3.83 -9.29
CA GLY A 352 8.24 3.39 -10.50
C GLY A 352 8.55 1.91 -10.83
N ASP A 353 9.13 1.69 -12.01
CA ASP A 353 9.49 0.37 -12.54
C ASP A 353 10.94 -0.05 -12.22
N ARG A 354 11.68 0.80 -11.50
CA ARG A 354 13.03 0.49 -11.03
C ARG A 354 12.97 -0.06 -9.61
N LEU A 355 13.53 -1.24 -9.39
CA LEU A 355 13.77 -1.86 -8.10
C LEU A 355 15.27 -2.09 -7.94
N GLU A 356 15.86 -1.46 -6.93
CA GLU A 356 17.24 -1.64 -6.52
C GLU A 356 17.26 -2.54 -5.29
N LEU A 357 18.10 -3.58 -5.33
CA LEU A 357 18.42 -4.46 -4.22
C LEU A 357 19.88 -4.25 -3.85
N ARG A 358 20.15 -3.90 -2.60
CA ARG A 358 21.48 -3.60 -2.07
C ARG A 358 21.70 -4.38 -0.79
N ASN A 359 22.98 -4.57 -0.44
CA ASN A 359 23.38 -5.27 0.77
C ASN A 359 22.67 -6.63 0.92
N LEU A 360 22.43 -7.33 -0.20
CA LEU A 360 21.79 -8.63 -0.18
C LEU A 360 22.75 -9.61 0.46
N VAL A 361 22.32 -10.28 1.53
CA VAL A 361 23.07 -11.33 2.19
C VAL A 361 22.16 -12.52 2.40
N VAL A 362 22.57 -13.68 1.87
CA VAL A 362 21.92 -14.97 2.10
C VAL A 362 22.98 -15.95 2.56
N GLN A 363 22.88 -16.44 3.79
CA GLN A 363 23.83 -17.37 4.40
C GLN A 363 23.14 -18.60 4.95
N SER A 364 23.77 -19.75 4.67
CA SER A 364 23.59 -20.99 5.42
C SER A 364 24.91 -21.34 6.13
N ASP A 365 24.88 -21.41 7.46
CA ASP A 365 26.08 -21.58 8.28
C ASP A 365 26.84 -22.85 7.89
N GLY A 366 28.14 -22.67 7.58
CA GLY A 366 29.03 -23.77 7.25
C GLY A 366 28.83 -24.38 5.85
N LEU A 367 28.00 -23.78 4.99
CA LEU A 367 27.74 -24.29 3.64
C LEU A 367 28.00 -23.24 2.57
N VAL A 368 27.20 -22.17 2.55
CA VAL A 368 27.20 -21.17 1.48
C VAL A 368 26.84 -19.80 2.04
N ARG A 369 27.46 -18.76 1.49
CA ARG A 369 27.13 -17.36 1.72
C ARG A 369 27.07 -16.66 0.38
N VAL A 370 26.03 -15.87 0.13
CA VAL A 370 25.87 -15.05 -1.06
C VAL A 370 25.74 -13.62 -0.61
N GLU A 371 26.57 -12.74 -1.17
CA GLU A 371 26.53 -11.31 -0.94
C GLU A 371 26.38 -10.58 -2.26
N GLY A 372 25.67 -9.46 -2.32
CA GLY A 372 25.69 -8.65 -3.53
C GLY A 372 24.57 -7.64 -3.67
N GLU A 373 24.32 -7.30 -4.93
CA GLU A 373 23.34 -6.32 -5.34
C GLU A 373 22.73 -6.68 -6.69
N ALA A 374 21.51 -6.21 -6.90
CA ALA A 374 20.82 -6.35 -8.17
C ALA A 374 19.96 -5.12 -8.46
N ASP A 375 19.84 -4.82 -9.74
CA ASP A 375 18.94 -3.82 -10.29
C ASP A 375 17.96 -4.48 -11.24
N LEU A 376 16.71 -4.12 -11.05
CA LEU A 376 15.61 -4.55 -11.90
C LEU A 376 14.94 -3.31 -12.49
N VAL A 377 14.89 -3.23 -13.81
CA VAL A 377 14.24 -2.12 -14.53
C VAL A 377 13.26 -2.72 -15.52
N GLY A 378 11.96 -2.63 -15.19
CA GLY A 378 10.93 -3.40 -15.91
C GLY A 378 11.21 -4.91 -15.80
N GLU A 379 11.44 -5.56 -16.93
CA GLU A 379 11.79 -6.99 -16.97
C GLU A 379 13.30 -7.27 -16.97
N GLN A 380 14.14 -6.25 -17.11
CA GLN A 380 15.60 -6.43 -17.21
C GLN A 380 16.21 -6.59 -15.83
N LEU A 381 17.06 -7.62 -15.67
CA LEU A 381 17.77 -7.90 -14.44
C LEU A 381 19.28 -7.80 -14.68
N ILE A 382 19.96 -7.07 -13.81
CA ILE A 382 21.43 -7.01 -13.74
C ILE A 382 21.82 -7.14 -12.27
N GLY A 383 22.78 -7.99 -11.95
CA GLY A 383 23.25 -8.17 -10.59
C GLY A 383 24.72 -8.57 -10.53
N SER A 384 25.34 -8.21 -9.42
CA SER A 384 26.72 -8.54 -9.10
C SER A 384 26.74 -9.17 -7.71
N PHE A 385 27.21 -10.41 -7.65
CA PHE A 385 27.21 -11.20 -6.44
C PHE A 385 28.59 -11.77 -6.16
N GLN A 386 28.83 -12.09 -4.89
CA GLN A 386 29.93 -12.89 -4.40
C GLN A 386 29.32 -14.16 -3.81
N VAL A 387 29.77 -15.31 -4.29
CA VAL A 387 29.32 -16.62 -3.81
C VAL A 387 30.47 -17.25 -3.04
N GLY A 388 30.29 -17.37 -1.73
CA GLY A 388 31.19 -18.01 -0.80
C GLY A 388 30.74 -19.43 -0.50
N VAL A 389 31.65 -20.40 -0.58
CA VAL A 389 31.43 -21.80 -0.20
C VAL A 389 32.46 -22.22 0.83
N THR A 390 32.10 -23.10 1.76
CA THR A 390 33.08 -23.57 2.74
C THR A 390 34.18 -24.42 2.09
N PRO A 391 35.45 -24.29 2.53
CA PRO A 391 36.54 -25.10 2.01
C PRO A 391 36.23 -26.60 2.07
N GLY A 392 36.45 -27.32 0.98
CA GLY A 392 36.15 -28.75 0.87
C GLY A 392 34.78 -29.06 0.27
N THR A 393 33.86 -28.09 0.24
CA THR A 393 32.51 -28.26 -0.33
C THR A 393 32.56 -28.49 -1.85
N MET A 394 33.56 -27.94 -2.55
CA MET A 394 33.67 -28.03 -4.01
C MET A 394 34.71 -29.06 -4.48
N ARG A 395 35.23 -29.92 -3.60
CA ARG A 395 36.22 -30.97 -3.93
C ARG A 395 35.78 -31.94 -5.04
N TRP A 396 34.47 -32.07 -5.26
CA TRP A 396 33.90 -32.94 -6.28
C TRP A 396 33.88 -32.31 -7.68
N ILE A 397 34.10 -30.99 -7.81
CA ILE A 397 34.34 -30.32 -9.10
C ILE A 397 35.86 -30.09 -9.22
N PRO A 398 36.55 -30.86 -10.07
CA PRO A 398 37.97 -30.65 -10.33
C PRO A 398 38.25 -29.20 -10.72
N GLY A 399 39.27 -28.59 -10.11
CA GLY A 399 39.67 -27.21 -10.42
C GLY A 399 38.77 -26.10 -9.86
N ALA A 400 37.60 -26.37 -9.28
CA ALA A 400 36.69 -25.31 -8.81
C ALA A 400 37.31 -24.44 -7.70
N GLU A 401 37.91 -25.03 -6.67
CA GLU A 401 38.59 -24.30 -5.58
C GLU A 401 39.89 -23.62 -6.01
N ARG A 402 40.47 -24.01 -7.16
CA ARG A 402 41.74 -23.45 -7.66
C ARG A 402 41.54 -22.36 -8.71
N LEU A 403 40.52 -22.50 -9.56
CA LEU A 403 40.33 -21.69 -10.77
C LEU A 403 39.12 -20.75 -10.67
N VAL A 404 38.14 -21.05 -9.81
CA VAL A 404 36.88 -20.29 -9.73
C VAL A 404 36.73 -19.61 -8.37
N PHE A 405 36.91 -20.36 -7.28
CA PHE A 405 36.83 -19.83 -5.91
C PHE A 405 38.21 -19.53 -5.36
N THR A 406 38.81 -18.42 -5.79
CA THR A 406 40.24 -18.12 -5.56
C THR A 406 40.51 -17.22 -4.35
N GLU A 407 39.48 -16.58 -3.79
CA GLU A 407 39.62 -15.67 -2.66
C GLU A 407 39.15 -16.33 -1.36
N GLU A 408 39.98 -16.34 -0.31
CA GLU A 408 39.61 -16.86 1.01
C GLU A 408 39.30 -15.70 1.97
N ARG A 409 38.08 -15.64 2.49
CA ARG A 409 37.63 -14.60 3.42
C ARG A 409 36.52 -15.12 4.33
N ASP A 410 36.57 -14.79 5.62
CA ASP A 410 35.55 -15.14 6.62
C ASP A 410 35.22 -16.65 6.70
N GLY A 411 36.20 -17.51 6.39
CA GLY A 411 36.03 -18.97 6.39
C GLY A 411 35.35 -19.54 5.14
N PHE A 412 35.19 -18.73 4.08
CA PHE A 412 34.66 -19.15 2.78
C PHE A 412 35.69 -18.94 1.67
N LEU A 413 35.58 -19.77 0.63
CA LEU A 413 36.19 -19.55 -0.67
C LEU A 413 35.17 -18.83 -1.57
N TRP A 414 35.54 -17.67 -2.10
CA TRP A 414 34.66 -16.75 -2.80
C TRP A 414 34.92 -16.76 -4.30
N ALA A 415 33.84 -16.62 -5.06
CA ALA A 415 33.85 -16.38 -6.48
C ALA A 415 32.87 -15.23 -6.82
N PRO A 416 33.27 -14.25 -7.66
CA PRO A 416 32.32 -13.29 -8.21
C PRO A 416 31.31 -14.03 -9.09
N MET A 417 30.07 -13.57 -9.17
CA MET A 417 29.01 -14.08 -10.05
C MET A 417 28.25 -12.88 -10.64
N SER A 418 28.16 -12.82 -11.96
CA SER A 418 27.36 -11.82 -12.66
C SER A 418 26.01 -12.42 -13.03
N LEU A 419 24.94 -11.70 -12.69
CA LEU A 419 23.57 -12.02 -13.09
C LEU A 419 23.10 -11.00 -14.14
N ALA A 420 22.52 -11.45 -15.24
CA ALA A 420 22.03 -10.61 -16.33
C ALA A 420 20.76 -11.22 -16.95
N GLY A 421 20.16 -10.55 -17.93
CA GLY A 421 19.05 -11.09 -18.72
C GLY A 421 17.71 -10.50 -18.32
N THR A 422 16.67 -11.32 -18.32
CA THR A 422 15.31 -10.89 -17.98
C THR A 422 14.75 -11.70 -16.82
N LEU A 423 13.67 -11.21 -16.21
CA LEU A 423 12.90 -11.99 -15.26
C LEU A 423 12.47 -13.36 -15.84
N ALA A 424 12.15 -13.44 -17.13
CA ALA A 424 11.78 -14.73 -17.71
C ALA A 424 12.98 -15.69 -17.89
N GLU A 425 14.18 -15.14 -18.13
CA GLU A 425 15.38 -15.88 -18.54
C GLU A 425 16.66 -15.35 -17.86
N PRO A 426 16.96 -15.80 -16.62
CA PRO A 426 18.20 -15.47 -15.91
C PRO A 426 19.44 -15.97 -16.66
N ARG A 427 20.35 -15.03 -16.87
CA ARG A 427 21.77 -15.13 -17.26
C ARG A 427 22.76 -15.21 -16.11
N GLU A 428 23.37 -16.34 -15.76
CA GLU A 428 24.51 -16.33 -14.81
C GLU A 428 25.80 -16.91 -15.40
N ASP A 429 26.95 -16.41 -14.94
CA ASP A 429 28.28 -16.71 -15.49
C ASP A 429 29.12 -17.69 -14.66
N LEU A 430 28.68 -18.06 -13.46
CA LEU A 430 29.39 -18.92 -12.51
C LEU A 430 29.33 -20.39 -12.94
N SER A 431 28.17 -20.91 -13.36
CA SER A 431 28.09 -22.31 -13.82
C SER A 431 28.96 -22.56 -15.05
N ALA A 432 29.02 -21.61 -15.98
CA ALA A 432 29.88 -21.73 -17.16
C ALA A 432 31.37 -21.80 -16.77
N ARG A 433 31.80 -21.00 -15.80
CA ARG A 433 33.17 -21.04 -15.26
C ARG A 433 33.47 -22.34 -14.51
N LEU A 434 32.52 -22.87 -13.75
CA LEU A 434 32.68 -24.18 -13.08
C LEU A 434 32.84 -25.33 -14.09
N ILE A 435 32.07 -25.31 -15.18
CA ILE A 435 32.21 -26.29 -16.27
C ILE A 435 33.56 -26.17 -16.95
N ALA A 436 34.01 -24.94 -17.24
CA ALA A 436 35.32 -24.69 -17.84
C ALA A 436 36.47 -25.16 -16.94
N ALA A 437 36.42 -24.86 -15.65
CA ALA A 437 37.42 -25.28 -14.66
C ALA A 437 37.52 -26.81 -14.54
N ALA A 438 36.39 -27.52 -14.58
CA ALA A 438 36.36 -28.98 -14.60
C ALA A 438 37.02 -29.55 -15.86
N GLY A 439 36.76 -28.94 -17.03
CA GLY A 439 37.41 -29.34 -18.28
C GLY A 439 38.92 -29.10 -18.27
N GLU A 440 39.37 -27.95 -17.78
CA GLU A 440 40.79 -27.59 -17.70
C GLU A 440 41.56 -28.49 -16.72
N ALA A 441 40.97 -28.79 -15.56
CA ALA A 441 41.58 -29.67 -14.58
C ALA A 441 41.81 -31.09 -15.14
N VAL A 442 40.83 -31.64 -15.87
CA VAL A 442 40.95 -32.95 -16.53
C VAL A 442 42.05 -32.94 -17.58
N ILE A 443 42.19 -31.84 -18.34
CA ILE A 443 43.26 -31.70 -19.34
C ILE A 443 44.64 -31.64 -18.65
N SER A 444 44.75 -30.94 -17.52
CA SER A 444 46.00 -30.83 -16.76
C SER A 444 46.44 -32.12 -16.06
N ASP A 445 45.50 -33.04 -15.78
CA ASP A 445 45.76 -34.34 -15.15
C ASP A 445 46.04 -35.47 -16.17
N LEU A 446 45.99 -35.19 -17.48
CA LEU A 446 46.36 -36.16 -18.50
C LEU A 446 47.88 -36.26 -18.62
N PRO A 447 48.49 -37.46 -18.53
CA PRO A 447 49.93 -37.62 -18.69
C PRO A 447 50.38 -37.15 -20.07
N ALA A 448 51.54 -36.47 -20.10
CA ALA A 448 52.19 -35.97 -21.32
C ALA A 448 52.46 -37.13 -22.28
N GLY A 449 51.56 -37.32 -23.23
CA GLY A 449 51.55 -38.46 -24.15
C GLY A 449 50.14 -38.81 -24.66
N VAL A 450 49.08 -38.43 -23.94
CA VAL A 450 47.68 -38.62 -24.39
C VAL A 450 47.15 -37.43 -25.20
N LEU A 451 47.77 -36.25 -25.06
CA LEU A 451 47.43 -35.03 -25.80
C LEU A 451 47.67 -35.16 -27.32
N ASP A 452 48.71 -35.89 -27.72
CA ASP A 452 49.01 -36.12 -29.14
C ASP A 452 48.00 -37.08 -29.79
N ALA A 453 47.52 -38.09 -29.06
CA ALA A 453 46.48 -39.00 -29.52
C ALA A 453 45.10 -38.31 -29.62
N ALA A 454 44.81 -37.33 -28.76
CA ALA A 454 43.59 -36.53 -28.82
C ALA A 454 43.60 -35.52 -29.99
N GLN A 455 44.77 -34.96 -30.35
CA GLN A 455 44.90 -34.10 -31.53
C GLN A 455 44.75 -34.88 -32.85
N GLU A 456 45.07 -36.17 -32.87
CA GLU A 456 44.87 -37.03 -34.04
C GLU A 456 43.38 -37.37 -34.28
N LEU A 457 42.60 -37.51 -33.20
CA LEU A 457 41.14 -37.74 -33.21
C LEU A 457 40.30 -36.51 -33.57
N LEU A 458 40.89 -35.30 -33.50
CA LEU A 458 40.23 -34.03 -33.84
C LEU A 458 40.43 -33.61 -35.31
N LYS A 459 41.07 -34.45 -36.14
CA LYS A 459 41.05 -34.26 -37.61
C LYS A 459 39.63 -34.51 -38.13
N PRO A 460 39.02 -33.57 -38.88
CA PRO A 460 37.63 -33.69 -39.29
C PRO A 460 37.53 -34.70 -40.44
N GLY A 461 37.03 -35.90 -40.14
CA GLY A 461 36.60 -36.87 -41.15
C GLY A 461 36.56 -38.31 -40.65
N GLY A 462 35.35 -38.81 -40.33
CA GLY A 462 35.11 -40.24 -40.11
C GLY A 462 33.96 -40.52 -39.16
N GLU A 463 32.94 -41.22 -39.64
CA GLU A 463 31.64 -41.48 -39.02
C GLU A 463 31.61 -42.33 -37.72
N LYS A 464 30.58 -42.03 -36.89
CA LYS A 464 29.78 -42.91 -35.99
C LYS A 464 30.43 -43.48 -34.72
N SER A 465 30.01 -42.97 -33.54
CA SER A 465 28.91 -43.55 -32.73
C SER A 465 28.93 -43.08 -31.26
N GLY A 466 27.80 -42.54 -30.79
CA GLY A 466 27.20 -42.68 -29.45
C GLY A 466 28.03 -42.46 -28.18
N ASN A 467 27.95 -41.25 -27.60
CA ASN A 467 27.38 -41.03 -26.26
C ASN A 467 27.34 -39.52 -25.93
N GLY A 468 26.15 -39.03 -25.57
CA GLY A 468 25.89 -37.64 -25.20
C GLY A 468 26.67 -37.25 -23.94
N ASN A 469 27.76 -36.52 -24.17
CA ASN A 469 28.74 -36.08 -23.19
C ASN A 469 28.19 -34.98 -22.26
N LEU A 470 28.80 -34.89 -21.07
CA LEU A 470 28.55 -34.02 -19.90
C LEU A 470 28.00 -32.59 -20.14
N ILE A 471 28.14 -32.04 -21.34
CA ILE A 471 27.66 -30.73 -21.77
C ILE A 471 26.13 -30.63 -21.74
N ASP A 472 25.41 -31.71 -22.09
CA ASP A 472 23.94 -31.76 -22.00
C ASP A 472 23.42 -31.89 -20.56
N GLN A 473 24.24 -32.44 -19.66
CA GLN A 473 23.90 -32.57 -18.24
C GLN A 473 24.16 -31.28 -17.44
N GLY A 474 25.11 -30.45 -17.91
CA GLY A 474 25.35 -29.08 -17.44
C GLY A 474 24.26 -28.10 -17.90
N LYS A 475 23.80 -28.21 -19.16
CA LYS A 475 22.64 -27.45 -19.66
C LYS A 475 21.36 -27.74 -18.88
N LYS A 476 21.08 -29.01 -18.58
CA LYS A 476 19.92 -29.39 -17.75
C LYS A 476 20.01 -28.91 -16.29
N ALA A 477 21.20 -28.65 -15.76
CA ALA A 477 21.34 -28.11 -14.39
C ALA A 477 21.08 -26.59 -14.36
N LEU A 478 21.45 -25.90 -15.44
CA LEU A 478 21.20 -24.47 -15.67
C LEU A 478 19.72 -24.15 -15.97
N GLU A 479 19.03 -25.02 -16.70
CA GLU A 479 17.57 -24.93 -16.94
C GLU A 479 16.73 -25.04 -15.66
N LEU A 480 17.28 -25.62 -14.59
CA LEU A 480 16.60 -25.79 -13.29
C LEU A 480 16.77 -24.58 -12.36
N LEU A 481 17.68 -23.67 -12.68
CA LEU A 481 17.85 -22.36 -12.01
C LEU A 481 17.04 -21.25 -12.69
N THR A 482 16.55 -21.50 -13.90
CA THR A 482 15.74 -20.57 -14.71
C THR A 482 14.42 -20.09 -14.08
N PRO A 483 13.72 -20.85 -13.21
CA PRO A 483 12.48 -20.36 -12.60
C PRO A 483 12.70 -19.29 -11.53
N LEU A 484 13.94 -19.06 -11.02
CA LEU A 484 14.22 -18.06 -9.95
C LEU A 484 13.76 -16.64 -10.28
N LEU A 485 13.54 -16.37 -11.55
CA LEU A 485 13.23 -15.04 -12.01
C LEU A 485 11.80 -14.88 -12.54
N LYS A 486 11.02 -15.97 -12.67
CA LYS A 486 9.65 -15.88 -13.19
C LYS A 486 8.67 -15.45 -12.11
N VAL A 487 8.18 -14.22 -12.18
CA VAL A 487 6.95 -13.74 -11.53
C VAL A 487 6.20 -12.85 -12.56
N PRO A 488 4.85 -12.90 -12.64
CA PRO A 488 4.05 -12.39 -13.75
C PRO A 488 4.12 -10.90 -14.03
#